data_AF-A0A2V5ND45-F1
#
_entry.id   AF-A0A2V5ND45-F1
#
_cell.length_a   1.000
_cell.length_b   1.000
_cell.length_c   1.000
_cell.angle_alpha   90.00
_cell.angle_beta   90.00
_cell.angle_gamma   90.00
#
_symmetry.space_group_name_H-M   'P 1'
#
loop_
_entity.id
_entity.type
_entity.pdbx_description
1 polymer ?
#
loop_
_entity_poly.entity_id
_entity_poly.type
_entity_poly.pdbx_seq_one_letter_code
_entity_poly.pdbx_strand_id
1 'polypeptide(L)'
;MMTEDRRPAYGKISVHGDGLGAPSPDMVEKRAREIAMIDERNPDEFTDADWEQARRELLGVPAADAPEEPGDGLDVPEEEREIVPESPAHRASRTGFNEDESLGETLVSGGLEEAAHDQMLEARREEQESEES
;
A
#
# COMPACT_ATOMS: atom_id res chain seq x y z
N MET A 1 6.39 -16.09 44.99
CA MET A 1 6.83 -16.40 43.62
C MET A 1 6.42 -15.22 42.76
N MET A 2 7.37 -14.40 42.33
CA MET A 2 7.10 -13.28 41.42
C MET A 2 7.18 -13.83 40.01
N THR A 3 6.10 -13.73 39.25
CA THR A 3 6.09 -13.95 37.81
C THR A 3 6.83 -12.79 37.15
N GLU A 4 7.96 -13.08 36.53
CA GLU A 4 8.74 -12.14 35.74
C GLU A 4 7.93 -11.70 34.52
N ASP A 5 7.40 -10.47 34.59
CA ASP A 5 6.86 -9.74 33.44
C ASP A 5 7.94 -9.59 32.38
N ARG A 6 7.96 -10.52 31.40
CA ARG A 6 8.83 -10.45 30.23
C ARG A 6 8.29 -9.38 29.28
N ARG A 7 8.49 -8.11 29.65
CA ARG A 7 8.18 -6.97 28.78
C ARG A 7 9.03 -7.08 27.51
N PRO A 8 8.43 -6.98 26.31
CA PRO A 8 9.20 -6.96 25.07
C PRO A 8 10.18 -5.77 25.12
N ALA A 9 11.41 -5.99 24.65
CA ALA A 9 12.43 -4.94 24.61
C ALA A 9 11.92 -3.77 23.76
N TYR A 10 11.50 -2.71 24.44
CA TYR A 10 11.02 -1.47 23.84
C TYR A 10 12.08 -0.95 22.85
N GLY A 11 11.67 -0.68 21.60
CA GLY A 11 12.49 0.03 20.62
C GLY A 11 13.26 -0.81 19.60
N LYS A 12 13.05 -2.12 19.46
CA LYS A 12 13.64 -2.88 18.34
C LYS A 12 12.70 -2.89 17.14
N ILE A 13 13.02 -2.10 16.12
CA ILE A 13 12.48 -2.30 14.77
C ILE A 13 13.09 -3.60 14.26
N SER A 14 12.28 -4.65 14.23
CA SER A 14 12.71 -5.90 13.61
C SER A 14 12.38 -5.82 12.13
N VAL A 15 13.41 -5.65 11.31
CA VAL A 15 13.29 -5.66 9.84
C VAL A 15 13.00 -7.09 9.42
N HIS A 16 11.72 -7.46 9.42
CA HIS A 16 11.25 -8.73 8.87
C HIS A 16 10.77 -8.47 7.45
N GLY A 17 11.65 -8.74 6.50
CA GLY A 17 11.35 -8.64 5.09
C GLY A 17 12.61 -8.86 4.29
N ASP A 18 12.73 -10.02 3.67
CA ASP A 18 13.51 -10.12 2.45
C ASP A 18 12.79 -9.22 1.45
N GLY A 19 13.31 -8.00 1.26
CA GLY A 19 12.78 -7.08 0.25
C GLY A 19 12.68 -7.80 -1.09
N LEU A 20 11.78 -7.35 -1.97
CA LEU A 20 11.49 -8.01 -3.25
C LEU A 20 12.69 -8.09 -4.23
N GLY A 21 13.88 -7.65 -3.80
CA GLY A 21 15.08 -7.58 -4.61
C GLY A 21 15.01 -6.46 -5.65
N ALA A 22 15.96 -6.47 -6.59
CA ALA A 22 15.86 -5.63 -7.77
C ALA A 22 14.67 -6.12 -8.62
N PRO A 23 13.88 -5.21 -9.24
CA PRO A 23 12.76 -5.59 -10.09
C PRO A 23 13.22 -6.50 -11.24
N SER A 24 12.45 -7.54 -11.53
CA SER A 24 12.71 -8.43 -12.66
C SER A 24 12.45 -7.69 -13.99
N PRO A 25 13.08 -8.13 -15.11
CA PRO A 25 12.83 -7.55 -16.43
C PRO A 25 11.34 -7.54 -16.81
N ASP A 26 10.60 -8.59 -16.48
CA ASP A 26 9.16 -8.69 -16.78
C ASP A 26 8.34 -7.59 -16.04
N MET A 27 8.76 -7.22 -14.83
CA MET A 27 8.12 -6.13 -14.08
C MET A 27 8.39 -4.78 -14.73
N VAL A 28 9.62 -4.57 -15.24
CA VAL A 28 10.00 -3.35 -15.98
C VAL A 28 9.22 -3.27 -17.28
N GLU A 29 9.10 -4.37 -18.02
CA GLU A 29 8.32 -4.42 -19.26
C GLU A 29 6.84 -4.10 -19.00
N LYS A 30 6.23 -4.74 -18.00
CA LYS A 30 4.84 -4.49 -17.63
C LYS A 30 4.62 -3.00 -17.34
N ARG A 31 5.55 -2.36 -16.64
CA ARG A 31 5.48 -0.94 -16.34
C ARG A 31 5.70 -0.06 -17.57
N ALA A 32 6.62 -0.43 -18.48
CA ALA A 32 6.83 0.30 -19.73
C ALA A 32 5.59 0.29 -20.64
N ARG A 33 4.91 -0.86 -20.73
CA ARG A 33 3.63 -0.98 -21.45
C ARG A 33 2.54 -0.10 -20.83
N GLU A 34 2.48 -0.03 -19.51
CA GLU A 34 1.55 0.84 -18.79
C GLU A 34 1.84 2.32 -19.07
N ILE A 35 3.12 2.73 -19.05
CA ILE A 35 3.52 4.10 -19.40
C ILE A 35 3.08 4.45 -20.83
N ALA A 36 3.32 3.56 -21.79
CA ALA A 36 2.84 3.75 -23.17
C ALA A 36 1.30 3.90 -23.24
N MET A 37 0.56 3.12 -22.44
CA MET A 37 -0.90 3.23 -22.35
C MET A 37 -1.36 4.56 -21.73
N ILE A 38 -0.68 5.04 -20.70
CA ILE A 38 -0.96 6.34 -20.05
C ILE A 38 -0.74 7.49 -21.05
N ASP A 39 0.27 7.38 -21.90
CA ASP A 39 0.56 8.34 -22.97
C ASP A 39 -0.35 8.18 -24.21
N GLU A 40 -1.43 7.41 -24.10
CA GLU A 40 -2.38 7.12 -25.18
C GLU A 40 -1.73 6.47 -26.42
N ARG A 41 -0.60 5.78 -26.22
CA ARG A 41 0.10 4.99 -27.25
C ARG A 41 -0.26 3.50 -27.15
N ASN A 42 0.11 2.75 -28.18
CA ASN A 42 -0.05 1.29 -28.18
C ASN A 42 0.90 0.67 -27.13
N PRO A 43 0.41 -0.11 -26.16
CA PRO A 43 1.26 -0.73 -25.13
C PRO A 43 2.27 -1.73 -25.69
N ASP A 44 2.01 -2.36 -26.83
CA ASP A 44 2.96 -3.28 -27.46
C ASP A 44 4.08 -2.56 -28.23
N GLU A 45 3.98 -1.24 -28.40
CA GLU A 45 4.97 -0.37 -29.06
C GLU A 45 5.65 0.58 -28.06
N PHE A 46 5.86 0.12 -26.81
CA PHE A 46 6.63 0.88 -25.83
C PHE A 46 8.06 1.14 -26.32
N THR A 47 8.58 2.31 -25.97
CA THR A 47 9.88 2.80 -26.42
C THR A 47 10.97 2.56 -25.37
N ASP A 48 12.24 2.74 -25.75
CA ASP A 48 13.37 2.68 -24.81
C ASP A 48 13.22 3.72 -23.68
N ALA A 49 12.60 4.87 -23.96
CA ALA A 49 12.32 5.89 -22.94
C ALA A 49 11.33 5.39 -21.87
N ASP A 50 10.30 4.65 -22.30
CA ASP A 50 9.32 4.03 -21.39
C ASP A 50 9.96 2.98 -20.50
N TRP A 51 10.88 2.20 -21.08
CA TRP A 51 11.66 1.20 -20.36
C TRP A 51 12.59 1.82 -19.32
N GLU A 52 13.32 2.89 -19.68
CA GLU A 52 14.18 3.59 -18.74
C GLU A 52 13.40 4.26 -17.61
N GLN A 53 12.25 4.86 -17.93
CA GLN A 53 11.34 5.44 -16.94
C GLN A 53 10.80 4.36 -16.00
N ALA A 54 10.28 3.25 -16.53
CA ALA A 54 9.81 2.10 -15.75
C ALA A 54 10.88 1.58 -14.80
N ARG A 55 12.12 1.47 -15.29
CA ARG A 55 13.27 1.04 -14.49
C ARG A 55 13.56 2.03 -13.35
N ARG A 56 13.52 3.34 -13.61
CA ARG A 56 13.73 4.37 -12.59
C ARG A 56 12.61 4.37 -11.54
N GLU A 57 11.37 4.18 -11.95
CA GLU A 57 10.23 4.13 -11.02
C GLU A 57 10.29 2.90 -10.11
N LEU A 58 10.65 1.72 -10.65
CA LEU A 58 10.69 0.48 -9.88
C LEU A 58 11.94 0.33 -9.00
N LEU A 59 13.09 0.83 -9.43
CA LEU A 59 14.32 0.84 -8.61
C LEU A 59 14.35 2.01 -7.61
N GLY A 60 13.53 3.04 -7.84
CA GLY A 60 13.62 4.31 -7.13
C GLY A 60 14.79 5.17 -7.61
N VAL A 61 14.82 6.41 -7.15
CA VAL A 61 15.97 7.31 -7.34
C VAL A 61 17.07 6.88 -6.37
N PRO A 62 18.33 6.70 -6.82
CA PRO A 62 19.42 6.41 -5.91
C PRO A 62 19.50 7.53 -4.86
N ALA A 63 19.75 7.18 -3.59
CA ALA A 63 19.74 8.13 -2.48
C ALA A 63 20.66 9.36 -2.66
N ALA A 64 21.63 9.29 -3.59
CA ALA A 64 22.49 10.41 -3.95
C ALA A 64 21.79 11.52 -4.76
N ASP A 65 20.69 11.19 -5.46
CA ASP A 65 19.88 12.10 -6.26
C ASP A 65 18.51 12.39 -5.60
N ALA A 66 18.22 11.75 -4.46
CA ALA A 66 17.11 12.16 -3.61
C ALA A 66 17.44 13.56 -3.08
N PRO A 67 16.50 14.53 -3.11
CA PRO A 67 16.67 15.77 -2.37
C PRO A 67 17.04 15.41 -0.94
N GLU A 68 18.04 16.10 -0.35
CA GLU A 68 18.26 15.99 1.09
C GLU A 68 16.90 16.18 1.75
N GLU A 69 16.44 15.19 2.53
CA GLU A 69 15.27 15.41 3.38
C GLU A 69 15.54 16.72 4.13
N PRO A 70 14.63 17.70 4.05
CA PRO A 70 14.82 18.91 4.82
C PRO A 70 14.96 18.47 6.26
N GLY A 71 16.18 18.59 6.78
CA GLY A 71 16.47 18.28 8.18
C GLY A 71 15.42 18.96 9.04
N ASP A 72 14.93 18.24 10.03
CA ASP A 72 13.95 18.69 11.01
C ASP A 72 14.16 20.19 11.33
N GLY A 73 13.31 21.05 10.75
CA GLY A 73 13.45 22.51 10.84
C GLY A 73 13.76 23.25 9.52
N LEU A 74 12.94 23.07 8.47
CA LEU A 74 12.67 24.23 7.63
C LEU A 74 11.80 25.18 8.44
N ASP A 75 12.42 26.20 9.02
CA ASP A 75 11.73 27.35 9.62
C ASP A 75 11.15 28.21 8.49
N VAL A 76 10.16 27.65 7.77
CA VAL A 76 9.40 28.37 6.75
C VAL A 76 8.54 29.38 7.50
N PRO A 77 8.69 30.70 7.26
CA PRO A 77 7.85 31.70 7.89
C PRO A 77 6.38 31.38 7.59
N GLU A 78 5.48 31.56 8.57
CA GLU A 78 4.05 31.22 8.45
C GLU A 78 3.37 31.81 7.20
N GLU A 79 3.91 32.93 6.71
CA GLU A 79 3.49 33.65 5.49
C GLU A 79 3.71 32.84 4.21
N GLU A 80 4.74 31.99 4.15
CA GLU A 80 5.07 31.11 3.02
C GLU A 80 4.44 29.72 3.14
N ARG A 81 3.77 29.43 4.28
CA ARG A 81 3.02 28.19 4.50
C ARG A 81 1.61 28.24 3.92
N GLU A 82 1.19 29.38 3.38
CA GLU A 82 -0.10 29.50 2.72
C GLU A 82 -0.05 28.78 1.37
N ILE A 83 -0.37 27.48 1.39
CA ILE A 83 -0.59 26.69 0.19
C ILE A 83 -1.88 27.19 -0.44
N VAL A 84 -1.79 28.23 -1.27
CA VAL A 84 -2.88 28.64 -2.14
C VAL A 84 -2.95 27.60 -3.26
N PRO A 85 -4.03 26.80 -3.36
CA PRO A 85 -4.16 25.91 -4.51
C PRO A 85 -4.28 26.77 -5.78
N GLU A 86 -3.25 26.75 -6.62
CA GLU A 86 -3.22 27.50 -7.90
C GLU A 86 -4.30 27.04 -8.90
N SER A 87 -4.99 25.94 -8.61
CA SER A 87 -6.08 25.42 -9.45
C SER A 87 -7.34 25.16 -8.63
N PRO A 88 -8.53 25.48 -9.18
CA PRO A 88 -9.76 24.91 -8.65
C PRO A 88 -9.65 23.40 -8.77
N ALA A 89 -9.67 22.71 -7.62
CA ALA A 89 -9.53 21.27 -7.56
C ALA A 89 -10.39 20.60 -8.65
N HIS A 90 -9.76 19.80 -9.51
CA HIS A 90 -10.46 18.92 -10.42
C HIS A 90 -11.17 17.86 -9.58
N ARG A 91 -12.39 18.16 -9.13
CA ARG A 91 -13.30 17.13 -8.65
C ARG A 91 -13.64 16.29 -9.86
N ALA A 92 -13.02 15.13 -9.97
CA ALA A 92 -13.42 14.11 -10.93
C ALA A 92 -14.94 13.92 -10.80
N SER A 93 -15.67 14.01 -11.91
CA SER A 93 -17.09 13.69 -11.92
C SER A 93 -17.23 12.29 -11.35
N ARG A 94 -18.03 12.15 -10.28
CA ARG A 94 -18.42 10.84 -9.75
C ARG A 94 -19.40 10.18 -10.71
N THR A 95 -18.97 9.92 -11.94
CA THR A 95 -19.75 9.22 -12.93
C THR A 95 -19.59 7.73 -12.63
N GLY A 96 -20.63 7.09 -12.08
CA GLY A 96 -20.67 5.64 -11.96
C GLY A 96 -20.89 5.06 -10.56
N PHE A 97 -21.08 5.86 -9.52
CA PHE A 97 -21.76 5.32 -8.34
C PHE A 97 -23.25 5.20 -8.70
N ASN A 98 -23.62 4.09 -9.35
CA ASN A 98 -24.89 3.49 -8.99
C ASN A 98 -24.73 3.16 -7.52
N GLU A 99 -25.46 3.90 -6.70
CA GLU A 99 -25.68 3.57 -5.30
C GLU A 99 -26.47 2.27 -5.32
N ASP A 100 -25.79 1.14 -5.57
CA ASP A 100 -26.39 -0.16 -5.35
C ASP A 100 -26.60 -0.21 -3.85
N GLU A 101 -27.81 0.14 -3.42
CA GLU A 101 -28.26 0.20 -2.03
C GLU A 101 -27.98 -1.14 -1.30
N SER A 102 -27.74 -2.20 -2.08
CA SER A 102 -27.32 -3.54 -1.67
C SER A 102 -25.84 -3.70 -1.27
N LEU A 103 -24.91 -2.80 -1.64
CA LEU A 103 -23.49 -2.95 -1.26
C LEU A 103 -23.28 -2.91 0.26
N GLY A 104 -24.05 -2.07 0.96
CA GLY A 104 -24.04 -2.04 2.42
C GLY A 104 -24.55 -3.34 3.04
N GLU A 105 -25.64 -3.89 2.48
CA GLU A 105 -26.24 -5.14 2.94
C GLU A 105 -25.30 -6.33 2.72
N THR A 106 -24.69 -6.43 1.54
CA THR A 106 -23.73 -7.50 1.22
C THR A 106 -22.49 -7.47 2.10
N LEU A 107 -21.97 -6.27 2.42
CA LEU A 107 -20.85 -6.11 3.35
C LEU A 107 -21.21 -6.58 4.77
N VAL A 108 -22.39 -6.21 5.25
CA VAL A 108 -22.90 -6.64 6.57
C VAL A 108 -23.10 -8.15 6.60
N SER A 109 -23.78 -8.72 5.59
CA SER A 109 -23.99 -10.18 5.50
C SER A 109 -22.68 -10.96 5.41
N GLY A 110 -21.71 -10.48 4.63
CA GLY A 110 -20.39 -11.12 4.53
C GLY A 110 -19.65 -11.15 5.87
N GLY A 111 -19.65 -10.04 6.61
CA GLY A 111 -19.01 -10.00 7.93
C GLY A 111 -19.67 -10.91 8.98
N LEU A 112 -20.99 -11.10 8.90
CA LEU A 112 -21.71 -12.04 9.77
C LEU A 112 -21.36 -13.50 9.46
N GLU A 113 -21.23 -13.85 8.19
CA GLU A 113 -20.85 -15.20 7.75
C GLU A 113 -19.40 -15.53 8.14
N GLU A 114 -18.48 -14.58 7.97
CA GLU A 114 -17.08 -14.71 8.37
C GLU A 114 -16.94 -14.91 9.89
N ALA A 115 -17.64 -14.11 10.69
CA ALA A 115 -17.63 -14.25 12.15
C ALA A 115 -18.24 -15.59 12.64
N ALA A 116 -19.24 -16.12 11.93
CA ALA A 116 -19.79 -17.44 12.24
C ALA A 116 -18.82 -18.57 11.88
N HIS A 117 -18.11 -18.43 10.76
CA HIS A 117 -17.08 -19.37 10.35
C HIS A 117 -15.93 -19.43 11.37
N ASP A 118 -15.47 -18.28 11.85
CA ASP A 118 -14.40 -18.21 12.84
C ASP A 118 -14.81 -18.88 14.17
N GLN A 119 -16.03 -18.64 14.65
CA GLN A 119 -16.55 -19.32 15.85
C GLN A 119 -16.60 -20.84 15.69
N MET A 120 -16.99 -21.35 14.52
CA MET A 120 -16.99 -22.80 14.27
C MET A 120 -15.58 -23.38 14.29
N LEU A 121 -14.61 -22.68 13.71
CA LEU A 121 -13.22 -23.12 13.71
C LEU A 121 -12.59 -23.08 15.11
N GLU A 122 -12.90 -22.07 15.91
CA GLU A 122 -12.46 -21.96 17.30
C GLU A 122 -13.04 -23.08 18.17
N ALA A 123 -14.36 -23.29 18.12
CA ALA A 123 -15.01 -24.38 18.86
C ALA A 123 -14.40 -25.75 18.52
N ARG A 124 -14.16 -26.01 17.23
CA ARG A 124 -13.51 -27.26 16.78
C ARG A 124 -12.06 -27.38 17.29
N ARG A 125 -11.35 -26.26 17.48
CA ARG A 125 -9.98 -26.24 18.01
C ARG A 125 -9.99 -26.55 19.51
N GLU A 126 -10.87 -25.90 20.25
CA GLU A 126 -11.03 -26.11 21.70
C GLU A 126 -11.41 -27.57 22.03
N GLU A 127 -12.29 -28.19 21.23
CA GLU A 127 -12.62 -29.62 21.37
C GLU A 127 -11.37 -30.51 21.21
N GLN A 128 -10.56 -30.29 20.18
CA GLN A 128 -9.32 -31.04 19.96
C GLN A 128 -8.30 -30.84 21.08
N GLU A 129 -8.14 -29.61 21.58
CA GLU A 129 -7.25 -29.32 22.70
C GLU A 129 -7.74 -29.95 24.02
N SER A 130 -9.05 -30.09 24.19
CA SER A 130 -9.64 -30.75 25.37
C SER A 130 -9.53 -32.29 25.33
N GLU A 131 -9.46 -32.89 24.14
CA GLU A 131 -9.26 -34.34 23.95
C GLU A 131 -7.78 -34.75 24.11
N GLU A 132 -6.84 -33.82 23.92
CA GLU A 132 -5.39 -34.07 24.02
C GLU A 132 -4.82 -33.89 25.45
N SER A 133 -5.68 -33.56 26.43
CA SER A 133 -5.34 -33.27 27.84
C SER A 133 -5.82 -34.37 28.79
#